data_AF-A0A9E4CKQ0-F1
#
_entry.id   AF-A0A9E4CKQ0-F1
#
_cell.length_a   1.000
_cell.length_b   1.000
_cell.length_c   1.000
_cell.angle_alpha   90.00
_cell.angle_beta   90.00
_cell.angle_gamma   90.00
#
_symmetry.space_group_name_H-M   'P 1'
#
loop_
_entity.id
_entity.type
_entity.pdbx_description
1 polymer ?
#
loop_
_entity_poly.entity_id
_entity_poly.type
_entity_poly.pdbx_seq_one_letter_code
_entity_poly.pdbx_strand_id
1 'polypeptide(L)'
;ASFEECWKPLAIQAGIEELLSDKKMERPESVVNKIGNTEYQLLCSICGTISYVFKIGTPHHAKDKRLIYKGLTHTGDLDIQYANRVFEWLEQEKIAEIHRFMQKVRTAQGIDAYCPDCDKVYCCGHYFLDEVWDEGFYDCTYGTCPGNHRRMIDD
;
A
#
# COMPACT_ATOMS: atom_id res chain seq x y z
N ALA A 1 46.51 28.71 17.37
CA ALA A 1 45.03 28.73 17.48
C ALA A 1 44.58 27.28 17.59
N SER A 2 44.04 26.89 18.75
CA SER A 2 43.60 25.52 19.04
C SER A 2 42.24 25.23 18.39
N PHE A 3 42.00 23.95 18.16
CA PHE A 3 40.86 23.35 17.46
C PHE A 3 39.53 23.42 18.26
N GLU A 4 39.37 24.40 19.14
CA GLU A 4 38.34 24.41 20.20
C GLU A 4 37.21 25.44 20.00
N GLU A 5 37.17 26.14 18.87
CA GLU A 5 36.13 27.16 18.61
C GLU A 5 34.98 26.70 17.71
N CYS A 6 34.75 25.40 17.53
CA CYS A 6 33.69 24.89 16.63
C CYS A 6 32.38 24.44 17.30
N TRP A 7 32.27 24.49 18.63
CA TRP A 7 31.08 24.00 19.34
C TRP A 7 30.47 25.05 20.26
N LYS A 8 30.00 26.15 19.67
CA LYS A 8 28.90 26.89 20.30
C LYS A 8 27.61 26.10 20.03
N PRO A 9 26.90 25.60 21.06
CA PRO A 9 25.58 25.03 20.85
C PRO A 9 24.66 26.18 20.43
N LEU A 10 24.40 26.28 19.13
CA LEU A 10 23.23 27.00 18.63
C LEU A 10 22.03 26.46 19.39
N ALA A 11 21.20 27.38 19.86
CA ALA A 11 19.94 27.16 20.54
C ALA A 11 18.94 26.38 19.65
N ILE A 12 19.22 25.10 19.44
CA ILE A 12 18.39 24.12 18.73
C ILE A 12 17.80 23.19 19.81
N GLN A 13 17.10 23.76 20.78
CA GLN A 13 16.28 22.96 21.70
C GLN A 13 14.82 23.40 21.68
N ALA A 14 14.52 24.67 21.37
CA ALA A 14 13.14 25.15 21.31
C ALA A 14 12.41 24.87 19.97
N GLY A 15 13.14 24.60 18.88
CA GLY A 15 12.55 24.44 17.54
C GLY A 15 12.33 23.00 17.07
N ILE A 16 12.95 22.01 17.72
CA ILE A 16 12.79 20.59 17.34
C ILE A 16 11.56 19.97 18.00
N GLU A 17 11.22 20.35 19.23
CA GLU A 17 9.99 19.86 19.90
C GLU A 17 8.71 20.29 19.15
N GLU A 18 8.72 21.43 18.46
CA GLU A 18 7.59 21.89 17.64
C GLU A 18 7.49 21.13 16.29
N LEU A 19 8.61 20.62 15.76
CA LEU A 19 8.67 19.72 14.60
C LEU A 19 8.36 18.26 14.94
N LEU A 20 8.61 17.87 16.19
CA LEU A 20 8.22 16.59 16.79
C LEU A 20 6.86 16.68 17.48
N SER A 21 6.09 17.75 17.22
CA SER A 21 4.67 17.79 17.55
C SER A 21 4.03 16.59 16.87
N ASP A 22 3.88 15.53 17.65
CA ASP A 22 3.13 14.33 17.36
C ASP A 22 1.76 14.79 16.89
N LYS A 23 1.61 15.02 15.59
CA LYS A 23 0.33 14.80 14.93
C LYS A 23 0.03 13.35 15.25
N LYS A 24 -0.72 13.13 16.32
CA LYS A 24 -1.47 11.91 16.55
C LYS A 24 -2.20 11.67 15.24
N MET A 25 -1.62 10.82 14.42
CA MET A 25 -2.24 10.38 13.19
C MET A 25 -3.44 9.60 13.67
N GLU A 26 -4.60 10.25 13.63
CA GLU A 26 -5.85 9.57 13.92
C GLU A 26 -5.95 8.42 12.92
N ARG A 27 -6.03 7.21 13.48
CA ARG A 27 -6.17 6.00 12.69
C ARG A 27 -7.42 6.17 11.81
N PRO A 28 -7.35 5.86 10.50
CA PRO A 28 -8.51 6.04 9.63
C PRO A 28 -9.68 5.21 10.15
N GLU A 29 -10.88 5.82 10.17
CA GLU A 29 -12.13 5.15 10.58
C GLU A 29 -12.50 4.01 9.63
N SER A 30 -12.13 4.13 8.35
CA SER A 30 -12.34 3.13 7.31
C SER A 30 -11.04 2.84 6.57
N VAL A 31 -10.84 1.57 6.21
CA VAL A 31 -9.71 1.15 5.34
C VAL A 31 -9.99 1.46 3.86
N VAL A 32 -11.22 1.82 3.50
CA VAL A 32 -11.64 2.09 2.12
C VAL A 32 -12.06 3.55 1.97
N ASN A 33 -11.39 4.26 1.07
CA ASN A 33 -11.78 5.60 0.67
C ASN A 33 -12.45 5.57 -0.71
N LYS A 34 -13.75 5.87 -0.77
CA LYS A 34 -14.52 5.99 -2.01
C LYS A 34 -14.36 7.39 -2.58
N ILE A 35 -13.58 7.52 -3.65
CA ILE A 35 -13.39 8.80 -4.36
C ILE A 35 -14.59 9.12 -5.25
N GLY A 36 -15.23 8.09 -5.81
CA GLY A 36 -16.43 8.24 -6.62
C GLY A 36 -16.93 6.89 -7.13
N ASN A 37 -17.78 6.92 -8.16
CA ASN A 37 -18.37 5.70 -8.73
C ASN A 37 -17.39 4.86 -9.56
N THR A 38 -16.20 5.39 -9.85
CA THR A 38 -15.21 4.75 -10.71
C THR A 38 -13.87 4.52 -10.02
N GLU A 39 -13.71 4.93 -8.76
CA GLU A 39 -12.42 4.88 -8.08
C GLU A 39 -12.56 4.69 -6.57
N TYR A 40 -11.77 3.75 -6.07
CA TYR A 40 -11.64 3.40 -4.65
C TYR A 40 -10.16 3.29 -4.29
N GLN A 41 -9.84 3.62 -3.05
CA GLN A 41 -8.49 3.54 -2.52
C GLN A 41 -8.51 2.73 -1.22
N LEU A 42 -7.54 1.83 -1.06
CA LEU A 42 -7.27 1.19 0.21
C LEU A 42 -6.23 2.00 0.97
N LEU A 43 -6.54 2.32 2.22
CA LEU A 43 -5.71 3.12 3.11
C LEU A 43 -4.92 2.24 4.06
N CYS A 44 -3.72 2.68 4.41
CA CYS A 44 -2.92 2.01 5.42
C CYS A 44 -3.65 2.03 6.77
N SER A 45 -3.80 0.86 7.39
CA SER A 45 -4.46 0.71 8.68
C SER A 45 -3.73 1.38 9.85
N ILE A 46 -2.50 1.87 9.64
CA ILE A 46 -1.71 2.63 10.62
C ILE A 46 -1.81 4.14 10.35
N CYS A 47 -1.50 4.59 9.13
CA CYS A 47 -1.31 6.01 8.84
C CYS A 47 -2.32 6.65 7.89
N GLY A 48 -3.26 5.87 7.35
CA GLY A 48 -4.24 6.38 6.39
C GLY A 48 -3.67 6.70 5.00
N THR A 49 -2.36 6.56 4.77
CA THR A 49 -1.77 6.76 3.45
C THR A 49 -2.29 5.73 2.46
N ILE A 50 -2.59 6.17 1.22
CA ILE A 50 -3.04 5.31 0.13
C ILE A 50 -2.00 4.20 -0.09
N SER A 51 -2.47 2.95 -0.07
CA SER A 51 -1.63 1.76 -0.21
C SER A 51 -1.99 0.95 -1.45
N TYR A 52 -3.24 1.07 -1.92
CA TYR A 52 -3.73 0.38 -3.10
C TYR A 52 -4.84 1.18 -3.76
N VAL A 53 -4.95 1.14 -5.09
CA VAL A 53 -5.99 1.86 -5.84
C VAL A 53 -6.71 0.90 -6.77
N PHE A 54 -8.03 1.03 -6.85
CA PHE A 54 -8.87 0.41 -7.88
C PHE A 54 -9.58 1.51 -8.68
N LYS A 55 -9.51 1.46 -10.02
CA LYS A 55 -10.06 2.48 -10.90
C LYS A 55 -10.61 1.88 -12.20
N ILE A 56 -11.81 2.29 -12.59
CA ILE A 56 -12.30 2.02 -13.96
C ILE A 56 -11.67 3.03 -14.91
N GLY A 57 -10.96 2.54 -15.92
CA GLY A 57 -10.33 3.37 -16.95
C GLY A 57 -9.91 2.56 -18.17
N THR A 58 -9.30 3.22 -19.16
CA THR A 58 -8.77 2.54 -20.35
C THR A 58 -7.24 2.54 -20.25
N PRO A 59 -6.59 1.39 -19.99
CA PRO A 59 -5.13 1.33 -19.92
C PRO A 59 -4.51 1.46 -21.30
N HIS A 60 -3.25 1.89 -21.39
CA HIS A 60 -2.58 2.19 -22.65
C HIS A 60 -2.54 1.02 -23.65
N HIS A 61 -2.52 -0.22 -23.15
CA HIS A 61 -2.45 -1.43 -23.98
C HIS A 61 -3.82 -1.95 -24.43
N ALA A 62 -4.94 -1.36 -23.99
CA ALA A 62 -6.28 -1.81 -24.33
C ALA A 62 -7.12 -0.68 -24.95
N LYS A 63 -8.10 -1.05 -25.78
CA LYS A 63 -9.07 -0.11 -26.37
C LYS A 63 -10.31 0.07 -25.50
N ASP A 64 -10.63 -0.95 -24.71
CA ASP A 64 -11.83 -0.99 -23.87
C ASP A 64 -11.52 -0.60 -22.42
N LYS A 65 -12.57 -0.18 -21.69
CA LYS A 65 -12.47 0.05 -20.25
C LYS A 65 -12.11 -1.24 -19.52
N ARG A 66 -11.33 -1.11 -18.45
CA ARG A 66 -10.84 -2.17 -17.58
C ARG A 66 -10.94 -1.71 -16.12
N LEU A 67 -10.91 -2.66 -15.20
CA LEU A 67 -10.66 -2.38 -13.79
C LEU A 67 -9.15 -2.34 -13.58
N ILE A 68 -8.58 -1.15 -13.56
CA ILE A 68 -7.16 -0.91 -13.30
C ILE A 68 -6.93 -0.97 -11.80
N TYR A 69 -5.82 -1.58 -11.39
CA TYR A 69 -5.38 -1.56 -10.02
C TYR A 69 -3.89 -1.18 -9.92
N LYS A 70 -3.53 -0.51 -8.82
CA LYS A 70 -2.16 -0.09 -8.52
C LYS A 70 -1.83 -0.42 -7.07
N GLY A 71 -0.84 -1.29 -6.88
CA GLY A 71 -0.34 -1.71 -5.59
C GLY A 71 1.01 -1.09 -5.22
N LEU A 72 1.72 -1.78 -4.32
CA LEU A 72 3.05 -1.39 -3.87
C LEU A 72 4.14 -1.72 -4.89
N THR A 73 4.06 -2.91 -5.49
CA THR A 73 5.09 -3.49 -6.37
C THR A 73 4.71 -3.37 -7.84
N HIS A 74 3.42 -3.49 -8.17
CA HIS A 74 2.98 -3.53 -9.56
C HIS A 74 1.65 -2.82 -9.82
N THR A 75 1.42 -2.54 -11.09
CA THR A 75 0.16 -2.03 -11.65
C THR A 75 -0.36 -3.04 -12.66
N GLY A 76 -1.68 -3.25 -12.69
CA GLY A 76 -2.28 -4.12 -13.68
C GLY A 76 -3.74 -3.78 -13.92
N ASP A 77 -4.42 -4.63 -14.66
CA ASP A 77 -5.83 -4.46 -14.97
C ASP A 77 -6.55 -5.80 -15.07
N LEU A 78 -7.86 -5.75 -14.83
CA LEU A 78 -8.80 -6.85 -14.96
C LEU A 78 -9.87 -6.50 -15.99
N ASP A 79 -10.53 -7.54 -16.51
CA ASP A 79 -11.74 -7.35 -17.31
C ASP A 79 -12.79 -6.53 -16.54
N ILE A 80 -13.47 -5.63 -17.26
CA ILE A 80 -14.42 -4.70 -16.67
C ILE A 80 -15.60 -5.40 -16.01
N GLN A 81 -15.94 -6.63 -16.41
CA GLN A 81 -17.02 -7.41 -15.81
C GLN A 81 -16.82 -7.64 -14.30
N TYR A 82 -15.58 -7.59 -13.80
CA TYR A 82 -15.28 -7.77 -12.39
C TYR A 82 -15.45 -6.50 -11.54
N ALA A 83 -15.58 -5.32 -12.16
CA ALA A 83 -15.61 -4.04 -11.46
C ALA A 83 -16.74 -3.94 -10.44
N ASN A 84 -17.97 -4.31 -10.83
CA ASN A 84 -19.13 -4.23 -9.94
C ASN A 84 -18.93 -5.09 -8.69
N ARG A 85 -18.40 -6.31 -8.85
CA ARG A 85 -18.20 -7.24 -7.73
C ARG A 85 -17.10 -6.76 -6.79
N VAL A 86 -15.98 -6.28 -7.34
CA VAL A 86 -14.89 -5.72 -6.53
C VAL A 86 -15.38 -4.48 -5.78
N PHE A 87 -16.14 -3.59 -6.43
CA PHE A 87 -16.66 -2.38 -5.79
C PHE A 87 -17.69 -2.69 -4.70
N GLU A 88 -18.55 -3.68 -4.91
CA GLU A 88 -19.48 -4.17 -3.87
C GLU A 88 -18.71 -4.66 -2.63
N TRP A 89 -17.61 -5.40 -2.81
CA TRP A 89 -16.77 -5.83 -1.70
C TRP A 89 -16.04 -4.68 -1.02
N LEU A 90 -15.59 -3.67 -1.78
CA LEU A 90 -14.96 -2.47 -1.23
C LEU A 90 -15.93 -1.66 -0.37
N GLU A 91 -17.19 -1.49 -0.82
CA GLU A 91 -18.24 -0.82 -0.04
C GLU A 91 -18.58 -1.57 1.26
N GLN A 92 -18.34 -2.87 1.31
CA GLN A 92 -18.55 -3.72 2.49
C GLN A 92 -17.26 -3.97 3.28
N GLU A 93 -16.14 -3.33 2.91
CA GLU A 93 -14.80 -3.53 3.49
C GLU A 93 -14.34 -5.00 3.53
N LYS A 94 -14.77 -5.81 2.57
CA LYS A 94 -14.44 -7.24 2.47
C LYS A 94 -13.09 -7.48 1.78
N ILE A 95 -12.02 -6.90 2.34
CA ILE A 95 -10.68 -6.91 1.71
C ILE A 95 -10.15 -8.33 1.54
N ALA A 96 -10.39 -9.22 2.51
CA ALA A 96 -10.03 -10.63 2.41
C ALA A 96 -10.66 -11.34 1.19
N GLU A 97 -11.91 -11.00 0.84
CA GLU A 97 -12.59 -11.57 -0.32
C GLU A 97 -11.99 -11.06 -1.63
N ILE A 98 -11.67 -9.77 -1.70
CA ILE A 98 -10.98 -9.17 -2.86
C ILE A 98 -9.60 -9.81 -3.02
N HIS A 99 -8.84 -9.96 -1.93
CA HIS A 99 -7.53 -10.60 -1.95
C HIS A 99 -7.62 -12.04 -2.50
N ARG A 100 -8.51 -12.88 -1.95
CA ARG A 100 -8.73 -14.25 -2.43
C ARG A 100 -9.24 -14.32 -3.87
N PHE A 101 -9.99 -13.32 -4.32
CA PHE A 101 -10.42 -13.20 -5.70
C PHE A 101 -9.23 -12.87 -6.63
N MET A 102 -8.41 -11.88 -6.28
CA MET A 102 -7.20 -11.51 -7.03
C MET A 102 -6.23 -12.70 -7.18
N GLN A 103 -6.09 -13.51 -6.12
CA GLN A 103 -5.34 -14.78 -6.13
C GLN A 103 -5.77 -15.75 -7.23
N LYS A 104 -7.06 -15.76 -7.57
CA LYS A 104 -7.63 -16.67 -8.56
C LYS A 104 -7.56 -16.14 -9.98
N VAL A 105 -7.71 -14.83 -10.16
CA VAL A 105 -7.91 -14.25 -11.50
C VAL A 105 -6.69 -13.54 -12.06
N ARG A 106 -5.68 -13.24 -11.24
CA ARG A 106 -4.60 -12.34 -11.68
C ARG A 106 -3.21 -12.68 -11.17
N THR A 107 -2.97 -12.61 -9.87
CA THR A 107 -1.63 -12.86 -9.29
C THR A 107 -1.80 -13.86 -8.17
N ALA A 108 -0.95 -14.89 -8.08
CA ALA A 108 -1.06 -15.88 -6.99
C ALA A 108 -0.93 -15.24 -5.59
N GLN A 109 -0.33 -14.05 -5.50
CA GLN A 109 -0.09 -13.32 -4.27
C GLN A 109 -1.21 -12.35 -3.85
N GLY A 110 -2.20 -12.12 -4.73
CA GLY A 110 -3.34 -11.24 -4.46
C GLY A 110 -2.95 -9.77 -4.32
N ILE A 111 -3.59 -9.06 -3.38
CA ILE A 111 -3.31 -7.65 -3.08
C ILE A 111 -1.97 -7.54 -2.35
N ASP A 112 -0.95 -6.95 -2.98
CA ASP A 112 0.41 -6.83 -2.45
C ASP A 112 0.56 -5.90 -1.21
N ALA A 113 -0.41 -5.03 -0.97
CA ALA A 113 -0.49 -4.18 0.22
C ALA A 113 -1.18 -4.83 1.45
N TYR A 114 -1.73 -6.04 1.30
CA TYR A 114 -2.60 -6.67 2.31
C TYR A 114 -1.90 -7.82 3.06
N CYS A 115 -2.11 -7.90 4.37
CA CYS A 115 -1.69 -9.02 5.20
C CYS A 115 -2.91 -9.85 5.61
N PRO A 116 -3.04 -11.11 5.12
CA PRO A 116 -4.17 -11.99 5.45
C PRO A 116 -4.27 -12.35 6.94
N ASP A 117 -3.13 -12.51 7.64
CA ASP A 117 -3.12 -12.86 9.06
C ASP A 117 -3.59 -11.72 9.96
N CYS A 118 -3.27 -10.47 9.58
CA CYS A 118 -3.72 -9.29 10.31
C CYS A 118 -5.10 -8.79 9.86
N ASP A 119 -5.59 -9.26 8.72
CA ASP A 119 -6.71 -8.69 7.96
C ASP A 119 -6.61 -7.16 7.80
N LYS A 120 -5.43 -6.68 7.38
CA LYS A 120 -5.10 -5.26 7.32
C LYS A 120 -4.31 -4.90 6.06
N VAL A 121 -4.45 -3.64 5.65
CA VAL A 121 -3.74 -3.04 4.52
C VAL A 121 -2.63 -2.12 5.04
N TYR A 122 -1.47 -2.13 4.39
CA TYR A 122 -0.29 -1.37 4.78
C TYR A 122 0.34 -0.67 3.58
N CYS A 123 0.78 0.58 3.78
CA CYS A 123 1.56 1.30 2.78
C CYS A 123 3.02 0.84 2.81
N CYS A 124 3.82 1.25 1.83
CA CYS A 124 5.26 0.94 1.77
C CYS A 124 6.05 1.40 3.00
N GLY A 125 5.58 2.40 3.74
CA GLY A 125 6.20 2.83 5.01
C GLY A 125 5.95 1.90 6.20
N HIS A 126 4.90 1.06 6.12
CA HIS A 126 4.51 0.14 7.20
C HIS A 126 4.52 -1.33 6.77
N TYR A 127 4.69 -1.61 5.47
CA TYR A 127 4.90 -2.95 4.94
C TYR A 127 6.34 -3.03 4.42
N PHE A 128 7.23 -3.65 5.19
CA PHE A 128 8.63 -3.74 4.79
C PHE A 128 8.77 -4.65 3.57
N LEU A 129 9.35 -4.12 2.50
CA LEU A 129 9.53 -4.82 1.24
C LEU A 129 10.97 -5.32 1.12
N ASP A 130 11.13 -6.59 0.74
CA ASP A 130 12.40 -7.30 0.65
C ASP A 130 12.48 -7.97 -0.73
N GLU A 131 13.22 -7.34 -1.65
CA GLU A 131 13.45 -7.85 -3.00
C GLU A 131 14.54 -8.92 -2.97
N VAL A 132 14.25 -10.07 -3.57
CA VAL A 132 15.17 -11.18 -3.74
C VAL A 132 15.63 -11.22 -5.18
N TRP A 133 16.93 -11.33 -5.37
CA TRP A 133 17.59 -11.40 -6.66
C TRP A 133 18.31 -12.74 -6.76
N ASP A 134 18.10 -13.47 -7.86
CA ASP A 134 18.79 -14.72 -8.16
C ASP A 134 19.50 -14.64 -9.52
N GLU A 135 20.75 -15.08 -9.55
CA GLU A 135 21.64 -15.01 -10.74
C GLU A 135 21.69 -13.63 -11.43
N GLY A 136 21.45 -12.55 -10.69
CA GLY A 136 21.43 -11.18 -11.23
C GLY A 136 20.10 -10.75 -11.86
N PHE A 137 19.06 -11.57 -11.73
CA PHE A 137 17.70 -11.29 -12.14
C PHE A 137 16.80 -11.10 -10.93
N TYR A 138 15.73 -10.31 -11.10
CA TYR A 138 14.68 -10.21 -10.10
C TYR A 138 13.99 -11.58 -10.00
N ASP A 139 13.90 -12.11 -8.78
CA ASP A 139 13.23 -13.36 -8.48
C ASP A 139 11.84 -13.07 -7.90
N CYS A 140 11.78 -12.45 -6.72
CA CYS A 140 10.51 -12.16 -6.05
C CYS A 140 10.64 -11.02 -5.02
N THR A 141 9.50 -10.52 -4.52
CA THR A 141 9.44 -9.60 -3.39
C THR A 141 8.64 -10.18 -2.25
N TYR A 142 9.19 -10.09 -1.03
CA TYR A 142 8.47 -10.38 0.21
C TYR A 142 8.00 -9.10 0.90
N GLY A 143 6.80 -9.14 1.45
CA GLY A 143 6.28 -8.13 2.37
C GLY A 143 6.31 -8.65 3.81
N THR A 144 6.77 -7.84 4.75
CA THR A 144 6.66 -8.10 6.21
C THR A 144 5.86 -7.01 6.93
N CYS A 145 4.70 -7.37 7.48
CA CYS A 145 3.81 -6.42 8.12
C CYS A 145 4.28 -6.06 9.55
N PRO A 146 3.70 -5.05 10.21
CA PRO A 146 4.05 -4.67 11.58
C PRO A 146 3.74 -5.74 12.64
N GLY A 147 2.89 -6.71 12.29
CA GLY A 147 2.65 -7.93 13.09
C GLY A 147 3.70 -9.03 12.88
N ASN A 148 4.76 -8.76 12.12
CA ASN A 148 5.84 -9.69 11.77
C ASN A 148 5.40 -10.90 10.91
N HIS A 149 4.26 -10.81 10.22
CA HIS A 149 3.88 -11.79 9.22
C HIS A 149 4.58 -11.47 7.89
N ARG A 150 5.36 -12.43 7.39
CA ARG A 150 6.10 -12.33 6.13
C ARG A 150 5.46 -13.23 5.08
N ARG A 151 5.25 -12.70 3.87
CA ARG A 151 4.78 -13.47 2.71
C ARG A 151 5.35 -12.93 1.41
N MET A 152 5.38 -13.75 0.37
CA MET A 152 5.64 -13.29 -0.99
C MET A 152 4.46 -12.43 -1.45
N ILE A 153 4.76 -11.29 -2.07
CA ILE A 153 3.76 -10.33 -2.55
C ILE A 153 3.86 -10.08 -4.06
N ASP A 154 5.00 -10.43 -4.65
CA ASP A 154 5.30 -10.33 -6.07
C ASP A 154 6.31 -11.42 -6.45
N ASP A 155 6.14 -11.99 -7.65
CA ASP A 155 6.87 -13.11 -8.24
C ASP A 155 6.75 -13.00 -9.77
#